data_AF-A0A7Y4SHE5-F1
#
_entry.id   AF-A0A7Y4SHE5-F1
#
_cell.length_a   1.000
_cell.length_b   1.000
_cell.length_c   1.000
_cell.angle_alpha   90.00
_cell.angle_beta   90.00
_cell.angle_gamma   90.00
#
_symmetry.space_group_name_H-M   'P 1'
#
loop_
_entity.id
_entity.type
_entity.pdbx_description
1 polymer ?
#
loop_
_entity_poly.entity_id
_entity_poly.type
_entity_poly.pdbx_seq_one_letter_code
_entity_poly.pdbx_strand_id
1 'polypeptide(L)'
;MPFTAGFASNIASLPAQEEQVAPVPEYLALPTWIAQALDAPEVSVRLGALDRWAQQGAQAPLDPLIVALDDENDEVRGKAMAIIEQHWAIEQGEETAVRK
;
A
#
# COMPACT_ATOMS: atom_id res chain seq x y z
N MET A 1 -9.62 -2.22 -62.35
CA MET A 1 -10.14 -3.19 -61.36
C MET A 1 -9.03 -3.46 -60.34
N PRO A 2 -9.32 -3.37 -59.03
CA PRO A 2 -8.34 -3.13 -57.96
C PRO A 2 -7.72 -4.40 -57.33
N PHE A 3 -6.60 -4.15 -56.66
CA PHE A 3 -5.72 -5.06 -55.93
C PHE A 3 -6.41 -5.78 -54.77
N THR A 4 -6.18 -7.09 -54.64
CA THR A 4 -6.59 -7.90 -53.48
C THR A 4 -5.61 -7.70 -52.34
N ALA A 5 -6.03 -6.97 -51.31
CA ALA A 5 -5.39 -6.95 -50.00
C ALA A 5 -5.81 -8.20 -49.22
N GLY A 6 -4.84 -8.95 -48.70
CA GLY A 6 -5.05 -10.10 -47.83
C GLY A 6 -4.04 -10.08 -46.70
N PHE A 7 -4.25 -9.20 -45.72
CA PHE A 7 -3.54 -9.27 -44.44
C PHE A 7 -4.52 -9.85 -43.42
N ALA A 8 -4.52 -11.18 -43.29
CA ALA A 8 -5.31 -11.87 -42.30
C ALA A 8 -4.57 -11.87 -40.96
N SER A 9 -5.16 -11.16 -40.01
CA SER A 9 -5.29 -11.47 -38.57
C SER A 9 -4.02 -11.90 -37.82
N ASN A 10 -3.36 -10.98 -37.12
CA ASN A 10 -3.71 -10.62 -35.74
C ASN A 10 -3.42 -11.76 -34.73
N ILE A 11 -2.12 -12.06 -34.57
CA ILE A 11 -1.58 -12.65 -33.35
C ILE A 11 -1.61 -11.55 -32.28
N ALA A 12 -2.77 -11.39 -31.65
CA ALA A 12 -2.89 -10.65 -30.40
C ALA A 12 -2.28 -11.50 -29.25
N SER A 13 -0.98 -11.73 -29.30
CA SER A 13 -0.21 -11.90 -28.07
C SER A 13 0.06 -10.48 -27.57
N LEU A 14 -0.87 -9.97 -26.77
CA LEU A 14 -0.56 -8.88 -25.85
C LEU A 14 0.71 -9.28 -25.10
N PRO A 15 1.80 -8.50 -25.15
CA PRO A 15 2.91 -8.75 -24.25
C PRO A 15 2.31 -8.66 -22.85
N ALA A 16 2.53 -9.71 -22.05
CA ALA A 16 2.34 -9.66 -20.61
C ALA A 16 2.91 -8.32 -20.18
N GLN A 17 2.06 -7.47 -19.61
CA GLN A 17 2.49 -6.19 -19.11
C GLN A 17 3.63 -6.52 -18.15
N GLU A 18 4.86 -6.19 -18.56
CA GLU A 18 5.96 -6.05 -17.64
C GLU A 18 5.42 -5.07 -16.62
N GLU A 19 5.05 -5.62 -15.47
CA GLU A 19 4.58 -4.93 -14.31
C GLU A 19 5.61 -3.84 -14.06
N GLN A 20 5.27 -2.64 -14.54
CA GLN A 20 6.12 -1.49 -14.41
C GLN A 20 6.17 -1.24 -12.92
N VAL A 21 7.19 -1.80 -12.28
CA VAL A 21 7.60 -1.46 -10.93
C VAL A 21 8.01 -0.01 -11.03
N ALA A 22 7.01 0.87 -10.87
CA ALA A 22 7.22 2.30 -10.79
C ALA A 22 8.31 2.51 -9.75
N PRO A 23 9.30 3.40 -10.00
CA PRO A 23 10.31 3.70 -9.00
C PRO A 23 9.56 4.14 -7.74
N VAL A 24 9.59 3.30 -6.71
CA VAL A 24 8.98 3.60 -5.41
C VAL A 24 9.65 4.89 -4.97
N PRO A 25 8.91 6.00 -4.92
CA PRO A 25 9.50 7.29 -4.61
C PRO A 25 10.08 7.22 -3.20
N GLU A 26 11.13 7.98 -2.90
CA GLU A 26 11.89 7.86 -1.64
C GLU A 26 11.06 8.07 -0.35
N TYR A 27 9.85 8.63 -0.47
CA TYR A 27 8.87 8.70 0.62
C TYR A 27 8.14 7.37 0.89
N LEU A 28 8.09 6.46 -0.07
CA LEU A 28 7.60 5.07 0.05
C LEU A 28 8.72 4.12 0.50
N ALA A 29 9.62 4.56 1.40
CA ALA A 29 10.60 3.71 2.06
C ALA A 29 9.91 2.80 3.09
N LEU A 30 8.98 1.98 2.61
CA LEU A 30 8.29 0.96 3.36
C LEU A 30 9.31 -0.10 3.77
N PRO A 31 9.35 -0.50 5.05
CA PRO A 31 10.01 -1.74 5.40
C PRO A 31 9.45 -2.87 4.52
N THR A 32 10.32 -3.56 3.79
CA THR A 32 9.92 -4.52 2.75
C THR A 32 8.94 -5.57 3.28
N TRP A 33 9.03 -5.92 4.56
CA TRP A 33 8.17 -6.89 5.21
C TRP A 33 6.71 -6.44 5.35
N ILE A 34 6.40 -5.16 5.60
CA ILE A 34 5.01 -4.74 5.78
C ILE A 34 4.30 -4.60 4.43
N ALA A 35 5.01 -4.13 3.41
CA ALA A 35 4.49 -4.10 2.05
C ALA A 35 4.12 -5.52 1.58
N GLN A 36 5.02 -6.50 1.77
CA GLN A 36 4.75 -7.89 1.45
C GLN A 36 3.60 -8.50 2.28
N ALA A 37 3.48 -8.11 3.54
CA ALA A 37 2.42 -8.65 4.40
C ALA A 37 1.05 -8.03 4.11
N LEU A 38 0.99 -6.79 3.61
CA LEU A 38 -0.24 -6.15 3.14
C LEU A 38 -0.66 -6.65 1.74
N ASP A 39 0.26 -7.18 0.94
CA ASP A 39 -0.06 -7.83 -0.34
C ASP A 39 -0.54 -9.29 -0.18
N ALA A 40 -0.47 -9.83 1.04
CA ALA A 40 -0.88 -11.21 1.30
C ALA A 40 -2.39 -11.41 1.02
N PRO A 41 -2.79 -12.53 0.37
CA PRO A 41 -4.21 -12.80 0.08
C PRO A 41 -5.05 -12.92 1.35
N GLU A 42 -4.45 -13.39 2.42
CA GLU A 42 -5.09 -13.67 3.70
C GLU A 42 -5.24 -12.39 4.52
N VAL A 43 -6.50 -11.97 4.71
CA VAL A 43 -6.89 -10.84 5.55
C VAL A 43 -6.21 -10.89 6.93
N SER A 44 -6.12 -12.07 7.55
CA SER A 44 -5.47 -12.24 8.86
C SER A 44 -3.98 -11.87 8.85
N VAL A 45 -3.28 -12.10 7.74
CA VAL A 45 -1.87 -11.71 7.59
C VAL A 45 -1.75 -10.19 7.47
N ARG A 46 -2.64 -9.56 6.69
CA ARG A 46 -2.69 -8.09 6.55
C ARG A 46 -2.99 -7.40 7.88
N LEU A 47 -4.00 -7.90 8.62
CA LEU A 47 -4.34 -7.40 9.95
C LEU A 47 -3.20 -7.59 10.95
N GLY A 48 -2.54 -8.75 10.94
CA GLY A 48 -1.37 -9.03 11.78
C GLY A 48 -0.18 -8.11 11.47
N ALA A 49 0.01 -7.74 10.20
CA ALA A 49 1.00 -6.75 9.79
C ALA A 49 0.69 -5.38 10.39
N LEU A 50 -0.57 -4.94 10.31
CA LEU A 50 -1.04 -3.69 10.91
C LEU A 50 -0.92 -3.69 12.44
N ASP A 51 -1.19 -4.81 13.11
CA ASP A 51 -0.93 -4.96 14.56
C ASP A 51 0.54 -4.78 14.91
N ARG A 52 1.43 -5.39 14.12
CA ARG A 52 2.87 -5.30 14.32
C ARG A 52 3.38 -3.90 14.02
N TRP A 53 2.77 -3.20 13.07
CA TRP A 53 3.02 -1.80 12.77
C TRP A 53 2.65 -0.88 13.93
N ALA A 54 1.44 -1.02 14.46
CA ALA A 54 0.94 -0.20 15.57
C ALA A 54 1.84 -0.30 16.81
N GLN A 55 2.46 -1.46 17.04
CA GLN A 55 3.42 -1.68 18.13
C GLN A 55 4.73 -0.90 17.97
N GLN A 56 5.09 -0.46 16.76
CA GLN A 56 6.25 0.40 16.55
C GLN A 56 6.00 1.85 17.02
N GLY A 57 4.74 2.23 17.22
CA GLY A 57 4.35 3.54 17.77
C GLY A 57 4.60 4.71 16.82
N ALA A 58 4.72 5.92 17.38
CA ALA A 58 4.77 7.18 16.63
C ALA A 58 5.99 7.36 15.72
N GLN A 59 7.01 6.50 15.83
CA GLN A 59 8.18 6.54 14.96
C GLN A 59 7.99 5.77 13.64
N ALA A 60 6.87 5.05 13.52
CA ALA A 60 6.55 4.30 12.32
C ALA A 60 5.98 5.25 11.24
N PRO A 61 6.44 5.14 9.97
CA PRO A 61 5.86 5.94 8.89
C PRO A 61 4.35 5.70 8.70
N LEU A 62 3.65 6.67 8.11
CA LEU A 62 2.22 6.51 7.79
C LEU A 62 2.01 5.83 6.44
N ASP A 63 3.05 5.72 5.60
CA ASP A 63 2.96 5.21 4.23
C ASP A 63 2.31 3.83 4.09
N PRO A 64 2.62 2.81 4.92
CA PRO A 64 1.95 1.51 4.80
C PRO A 64 0.47 1.56 5.18
N LEU A 65 0.08 2.52 6.03
CA LEU A 65 -1.31 2.69 6.43
C LEU A 65 -2.13 3.29 5.29
N ILE A 66 -1.53 4.16 4.47
CA ILE A 66 -2.18 4.70 3.27
C ILE A 66 -2.49 3.57 2.27
N VAL A 67 -1.57 2.62 2.09
CA VAL A 67 -1.82 1.44 1.26
C VAL A 67 -2.95 0.59 1.83
N ALA A 68 -2.93 0.34 3.15
CA ALA A 68 -3.97 -0.45 3.82
C ALA A 68 -5.36 0.23 3.84
N LEU A 69 -5.44 1.55 3.63
CA LEU A 69 -6.70 2.26 3.46
C LEU A 69 -7.35 2.02 2.09
N ASP A 70 -6.61 1.52 1.10
CA ASP A 70 -7.14 1.13 -0.22
C ASP A 70 -7.48 -0.37 -0.29
N ASP A 71 -7.33 -1.10 0.82
CA ASP A 71 -7.60 -2.54 0.88
C ASP A 71 -9.08 -2.85 0.58
N GLU A 72 -9.32 -3.96 -0.13
CA GLU A 72 -10.67 -4.44 -0.43
C GLU A 72 -11.48 -4.80 0.83
N ASN A 73 -10.79 -5.12 1.93
CA ASN A 73 -11.41 -5.58 3.16
C ASN A 73 -11.68 -4.41 4.13
N ASP A 74 -12.96 -4.28 4.54
CA ASP A 74 -13.39 -3.23 5.47
C ASP A 74 -12.66 -3.27 6.83
N GLU A 75 -12.33 -4.46 7.36
CA GLU A 75 -11.63 -4.60 8.64
C GLU A 75 -10.19 -4.07 8.54
N VAL A 76 -9.52 -4.34 7.43
CA VAL A 76 -8.15 -3.86 7.16
C VAL A 76 -8.15 -2.33 7.05
N ARG A 77 -9.08 -1.76 6.28
CA ARG A 77 -9.21 -0.29 6.19
C ARG A 77 -9.53 0.36 7.53
N GLY A 78 -10.48 -0.21 8.27
CA GLY A 78 -10.87 0.31 9.60
C GLY A 78 -9.71 0.28 10.58
N LYS A 79 -8.90 -0.78 10.54
CA LYS A 79 -7.71 -0.91 11.37
C LYS A 79 -6.62 0.08 10.97
N ALA A 80 -6.40 0.30 9.68
CA ALA A 80 -5.46 1.31 9.20
C ALA A 80 -5.85 2.72 9.68
N MET A 81 -7.14 3.09 9.59
CA MET A 81 -7.65 4.37 10.10
C MET A 81 -7.42 4.52 11.60
N ALA A 82 -7.75 3.49 12.40
CA ALA A 82 -7.55 3.52 13.84
C ALA A 82 -6.07 3.72 14.24
N ILE A 83 -5.13 3.15 13.47
CA ILE A 83 -3.69 3.34 13.71
C ILE A 83 -3.26 4.77 13.38
N ILE A 84 -3.78 5.37 12.30
CA ILE A 84 -3.50 6.77 11.95
C ILE A 84 -4.00 7.70 13.06
N GLU A 85 -5.22 7.49 13.54
CA GLU A 85 -5.78 8.27 14.67
C GLU A 85 -4.92 8.14 15.93
N GLN A 86 -4.46 6.93 16.25
CA GLN A 86 -3.57 6.69 17.38
C GLN A 86 -2.22 7.39 17.22
N HIS A 87 -1.64 7.33 16.02
CA HIS A 87 -0.37 7.97 15.70
C HIS A 87 -0.46 9.50 15.85
N TRP A 88 -1.51 10.11 15.28
CA TRP A 88 -1.77 11.54 15.40
C TRP A 88 -2.00 11.96 16.86
N ALA A 89 -2.68 11.16 17.66
CA ALA A 89 -2.89 11.46 19.07
C ALA A 89 -1.58 11.50 19.88
N ILE A 90 -0.56 10.72 19.48
CA ILE A 90 0.76 10.72 20.12
C ILE A 90 1.55 11.97 19.73
N GLU A 91 1.56 12.35 18.46
CA GLU A 91 2.26 13.55 17.98
C GLU A 91 1.73 14.84 18.64
N GLN A 92 0.41 14.94 18.82
CA GLN A 92 -0.21 16.08 19.51
C GLN A 92 0.09 16.11 21.03
N GLY A 93 0.44 14.96 21.63
CA GLY A 93 0.88 14.88 23.02
C GLY A 93 2.29 15.45 23.25
N GLU A 94 3.22 15.23 22.31
CA GLU A 94 4.61 15.69 22.42
C GLU A 94 4.76 17.21 22.22
N GLU A 95 3.97 17.83 21.32
CA GLU A 95 3.96 19.29 21.08
C GLU A 95 3.53 20.09 22.34
N THR A 96 2.70 19.50 23.20
CA THR A 96 2.25 20.17 24.45
C THR A 96 3.27 20.11 25.58
N ALA A 97 4.25 19.21 25.53
CA ALA A 97 5.28 19.06 26.56
C ALA A 97 6.52 19.95 26.34
N VAL A 98 6.74 20.45 25.11
CA VAL A 98 7.89 21.31 24.76
C VAL A 98 7.67 22.80 25.12
N ARG A 99 6.46 23.19 25.56
CA ARG A 99 6.15 24.56 26.01
C ARG A 99 6.06 24.69 27.54
N LYS A 100 7.08 24.26 28.28
CA LYS A 100 7.18 24.55 29.73
C LYS A 100 8.56 25.03 30.15
#